data_AF-A0A0K1EAQ2-F1
#
_entry.id   AF-A0A0K1EAQ2-F1
#
_cell.length_a   1.000
_cell.length_b   1.000
_cell.length_c   1.000
_cell.angle_alpha   90.00
_cell.angle_beta   90.00
_cell.angle_gamma   90.00
#
_symmetry.space_group_name_H-M   'P 1'
#
loop_
_entity.id
_entity.type
_entity.pdbx_description
1 polymer ?
#
loop_
_entity_poly.entity_id
_entity_poly.type
_entity_poly.pdbx_seq_one_letter_code
_entity_poly.pdbx_strand_id
1 'polypeptide(L)'
;MSLHEMEDYQEVIRKLLGTLTPEQILEAVPAEKLMRNLTPEQRLAGLDPEQRLAGLDPEQRLAGLDPEQALLALPDEALRGLSEAYLRTLSEPTRARIRQRLER
;
A
#
# COMPACT_ATOMS: atom_id res chain seq x y z
N MET A 1 13.22 46.54 -3.47
CA MET A 1 13.32 45.36 -4.33
C MET A 1 12.90 44.18 -3.50
N SER A 2 11.76 43.59 -3.82
CA SER A 2 11.22 42.48 -3.05
C SER A 2 11.97 41.21 -3.44
N LEU A 3 12.34 40.35 -2.49
CA LEU A 3 13.08 39.11 -2.76
C LEU A 3 12.42 38.22 -3.84
N HIS A 4 11.10 38.35 -4.02
CA HIS A 4 10.30 37.61 -5.00
C HIS A 4 10.53 38.03 -6.46
N GLU A 5 11.21 39.14 -6.73
CA GLU A 5 11.46 39.68 -8.08
C GLU A 5 12.79 39.19 -8.69
N MET A 6 13.56 38.38 -7.96
CA MET A 6 14.80 37.79 -8.46
C MET A 6 14.49 36.52 -9.24
N GLU A 7 14.98 36.41 -10.48
CA GLU A 7 14.83 35.23 -11.35
C GLU A 7 15.30 33.92 -10.68
N ASP A 8 16.20 34.01 -9.71
CA ASP A 8 16.74 32.89 -8.94
C ASP A 8 16.05 32.63 -7.58
N TYR A 9 14.98 33.36 -7.23
CA TYR A 9 14.36 33.25 -5.89
C TYR A 9 13.88 31.83 -5.57
N GLN A 10 13.28 31.16 -6.55
CA GLN A 10 12.84 29.76 -6.42
C GLN A 10 14.02 28.80 -6.20
N GLU A 11 15.15 29.05 -6.86
CA GLU A 11 16.35 28.22 -6.74
C GLU A 11 17.02 28.41 -5.38
N VAL A 12 17.05 29.65 -4.87
CA VAL A 12 17.52 29.97 -3.52
C VAL A 12 16.66 29.27 -2.46
N ILE A 13 15.33 29.31 -2.59
CA ILE A 13 14.43 28.58 -1.69
C ILE A 13 14.68 27.08 -1.76
N ARG A 14 14.80 26.50 -2.95
CA ARG A 14 15.05 25.06 -3.11
C ARG A 14 16.35 24.65 -2.42
N LYS A 15 17.41 25.44 -2.58
CA LYS A 15 18.70 25.19 -1.93
C LYS A 15 18.61 25.29 -0.42
N LEU A 16 17.89 26.27 0.12
CA LEU A 16 17.66 26.39 1.56
C LEU A 16 16.83 25.22 2.12
N LEU A 17 15.74 24.84 1.44
CA LEU A 17 14.95 23.68 1.83
C LEU A 17 15.77 22.39 1.82
N GLY A 18 16.70 22.25 0.88
CA GLY A 18 17.63 21.11 0.82
C GLY A 18 18.65 21.05 1.97
N THR A 19 18.79 22.12 2.77
CA THR A 19 19.67 22.14 3.95
C THR A 19 18.94 21.88 5.27
N LEU A 20 17.61 21.87 5.27
CA LEU A 20 16.79 21.64 6.47
C LEU A 20 16.56 20.16 6.72
N THR A 21 16.49 19.77 7.99
CA THR A 21 16.07 18.40 8.36
C THR A 21 14.56 18.24 8.25
N PRO A 22 14.04 17.02 8.06
CA PRO A 22 12.60 16.76 8.05
C PRO A 22 11.89 17.28 9.31
N GLU A 23 12.51 17.17 10.49
CA GLU A 23 11.96 17.66 11.74
C GLU A 23 11.74 19.17 11.72
N GLN A 24 12.74 19.94 11.24
CA GLN A 24 12.65 21.40 11.12
C GLN A 24 11.56 21.83 10.13
N ILE A 25 11.36 21.06 9.05
CA ILE A 25 10.28 21.30 8.10
C ILE A 25 8.93 21.04 8.76
N LEU A 26 8.81 19.98 9.56
CA LEU A 26 7.58 19.62 10.26
C LEU A 26 7.20 20.57 11.40
N GLU A 27 8.17 21.24 12.02
CA GLU A 27 7.93 22.33 12.98
C GLU A 27 7.26 23.53 12.31
N ALA A 28 7.67 23.86 11.07
CA ALA A 28 7.12 24.99 10.33
C ALA A 28 5.81 24.65 9.60
N VAL A 29 5.70 23.42 9.09
CA VAL A 29 4.55 22.96 8.30
C VAL A 29 4.08 21.60 8.82
N PRO A 30 2.87 21.52 9.42
CA PRO A 30 2.32 20.27 9.90
C PRO A 30 2.27 19.21 8.81
N ALA A 31 2.63 17.97 9.16
CA ALA A 31 2.66 16.84 8.23
C ALA A 31 1.33 16.66 7.48
N GLU A 32 0.20 16.90 8.16
CA GLU A 32 -1.15 16.83 7.56
C GLU A 32 -1.33 17.80 6.38
N LYS A 33 -0.74 19.00 6.45
CA LYS A 33 -0.80 19.98 5.34
C LYS A 33 0.07 19.54 4.17
N LEU A 34 1.22 18.93 4.43
CA LEU A 34 2.09 18.37 3.38
C LEU A 34 1.39 17.19 2.69
N MET A 35 0.79 16.30 3.48
CA MET A 35 0.09 15.12 2.97
C MET A 35 -1.15 15.47 2.15
N ARG A 36 -1.88 16.55 2.45
CA ARG A 36 -3.08 16.97 1.70
C ARG A 36 -2.85 17.12 0.19
N ASN A 37 -1.64 17.51 -0.22
CA ASN A 37 -1.30 17.70 -1.63
C ASN A 37 -0.76 16.43 -2.31
N LEU A 38 -0.56 15.35 -1.56
CA LEU A 38 -0.10 14.06 -2.08
C LEU A 38 -1.27 13.16 -2.45
N THR A 39 -1.18 12.50 -3.61
CA THR A 39 -2.10 11.41 -3.97
C THR A 39 -1.89 10.20 -3.05
N PRO A 40 -2.87 9.29 -2.94
CA PRO A 40 -2.71 8.05 -2.17
C PRO A 40 -1.46 7.26 -2.57
N GLU A 41 -1.17 7.17 -3.86
CA GLU A 41 0.01 6.46 -4.38
C GLU A 41 1.31 7.11 -3.92
N GLN A 42 1.38 8.45 -3.91
CA GLN A 42 2.55 9.19 -3.44
C GLN A 42 2.75 9.05 -1.93
N ARG A 43 1.66 8.99 -1.16
CA ARG A 43 1.74 8.77 0.30
C ARG A 43 2.24 7.38 0.65
N LEU A 44 1.85 6.38 -0.14
CA LEU A 44 2.26 5.00 0.05
C LEU A 44 3.60 4.68 -0.64
N ALA A 45 4.20 5.62 -1.36
CA ALA A 45 5.49 5.42 -2.03
C ALA A 45 6.60 5.22 -0.99
N GLY A 46 7.42 4.18 -1.17
CA GLY A 46 8.48 3.83 -0.23
C GLY A 46 8.03 3.03 1.00
N LEU A 47 6.73 2.73 1.14
CA LEU A 47 6.25 1.77 2.13
C LEU A 47 6.25 0.36 1.55
N ASP A 48 6.78 -0.59 2.33
CA ASP A 48 6.68 -2.01 2.01
C ASP A 48 5.22 -2.51 2.14
N PRO A 49 4.86 -3.62 1.47
CA PRO A 49 3.50 -4.16 1.50
C PRO A 49 2.94 -4.37 2.91
N GLU A 50 3.75 -4.85 3.87
CA GLU A 50 3.29 -4.99 5.25
C GLU A 50 2.92 -3.65 5.90
N GLN A 51 3.70 -2.60 5.64
CA GLN A 51 3.46 -1.26 6.20
C GLN A 51 2.22 -0.62 5.57
N ARG A 52 1.95 -0.90 4.29
CA ARG A 52 0.75 -0.42 3.60
C ARG A 52 -0.53 -1.06 4.12
N LEU A 53 -0.45 -2.32 4.55
CA LEU A 53 -1.58 -3.07 5.10
C LEU A 53 -1.68 -2.96 6.63
N ALA A 54 -0.74 -2.28 7.28
CA ALA A 54 -0.74 -2.10 8.72
C ALA A 54 -1.97 -1.27 9.15
N GLY A 55 -2.71 -1.79 10.14
CA GLY A 55 -3.94 -1.15 10.63
C GLY A 55 -5.19 -1.44 9.79
N LEU A 56 -5.09 -2.27 8.75
CA LEU A 56 -6.26 -2.82 8.05
C LEU A 56 -6.68 -4.14 8.66
N ASP A 57 -7.98 -4.28 8.93
CA ASP A 57 -8.59 -5.55 9.32
C ASP A 57 -8.60 -6.55 8.15
N PRO A 58 -8.67 -7.88 8.42
CA PRO A 58 -8.66 -8.90 7.38
C PRO A 58 -9.68 -8.67 6.26
N GLU A 59 -10.90 -8.21 6.57
CA GLU A 59 -11.90 -7.93 5.54
C GLU A 59 -11.48 -6.78 4.62
N GLN A 60 -10.85 -5.74 5.17
CA GLN A 60 -10.36 -4.59 4.40
C GLN A 60 -9.18 -4.97 3.51
N ARG A 61 -8.35 -5.91 3.95
CA ARG A 61 -7.21 -6.42 3.16
C ARG A 61 -7.66 -7.28 1.98
N LEU A 62 -8.79 -7.96 2.12
CA LEU A 62 -9.38 -8.78 1.06
C LEU A 62 -10.34 -7.98 0.15
N ALA A 63 -10.69 -6.75 0.53
CA ALA A 63 -11.58 -5.91 -0.24
C ALA A 63 -10.99 -5.64 -1.64
N GLY A 64 -11.79 -5.91 -2.67
CA GLY A 64 -11.40 -5.74 -4.07
C GLY A 64 -10.64 -6.91 -4.69
N LEU A 65 -10.38 -7.98 -3.93
CA LEU A 65 -9.92 -9.25 -4.50
C LEU A 65 -11.08 -10.05 -5.08
N ASP A 66 -10.81 -10.79 -6.15
CA ASP A 66 -11.76 -11.76 -6.68
C ASP A 66 -11.99 -12.91 -5.68
N PRO A 67 -13.17 -13.57 -5.69
CA PRO A 67 -13.49 -14.64 -4.75
C PRO A 67 -12.46 -15.77 -4.72
N GLU A 68 -11.89 -16.13 -5.87
CA GLU A 68 -10.83 -17.14 -5.96
C GLU A 68 -9.52 -16.70 -5.31
N GLN A 69 -9.17 -15.41 -5.39
CA GLN A 69 -7.99 -14.86 -4.74
C GLN A 69 -8.18 -14.79 -3.22
N ALA A 70 -9.37 -14.39 -2.76
CA ALA A 70 -9.73 -14.40 -1.35
C ALA A 70 -9.75 -15.82 -0.77
N LEU A 71 -10.18 -16.82 -1.54
CA LEU A 71 -10.15 -18.24 -1.15
C LEU A 71 -8.73 -18.70 -0.82
N LEU A 72 -7.73 -18.23 -1.57
CA LEU A 72 -6.31 -18.55 -1.32
C LEU A 72 -5.76 -17.90 -0.04
N ALA A 73 -6.46 -16.96 0.59
CA ALA A 73 -6.08 -16.42 1.89
C ALA A 73 -6.60 -17.28 3.07
N LEU A 74 -7.48 -18.26 2.82
CA LEU A 74 -8.00 -19.15 3.85
C LEU A 74 -6.92 -20.08 4.42
N PRO A 75 -7.06 -20.50 5.69
CA PRO A 75 -6.18 -21.50 6.30
C PRO A 75 -6.39 -22.88 5.66
N ASP A 76 -5.37 -23.74 5.74
CA ASP A 76 -5.38 -25.06 5.10
C ASP A 76 -6.54 -25.94 5.63
N GLU A 77 -6.90 -25.81 6.90
CA GLU A 77 -8.05 -26.52 7.49
C GLU A 77 -9.36 -26.17 6.78
N ALA A 78 -9.58 -24.90 6.46
CA ALA A 78 -10.77 -24.46 5.74
C ALA A 78 -10.75 -24.96 4.28
N LEU A 79 -9.57 -24.96 3.65
CA LEU A 79 -9.39 -25.47 2.29
C LEU A 79 -9.65 -26.98 2.19
N ARG A 80 -9.28 -27.78 3.21
CA ARG A 80 -9.60 -29.23 3.27
C ARG A 80 -11.09 -29.50 3.36
N GLY A 81 -11.86 -28.56 3.90
CA GLY A 81 -13.32 -28.66 3.98
C GLY A 81 -14.05 -28.41 2.66
N LEU A 82 -13.35 -27.92 1.62
CA LEU A 82 -13.95 -27.67 0.32
C LEU A 82 -14.26 -28.99 -0.41
N SER A 83 -15.45 -29.06 -1.03
CA SER A 83 -15.83 -30.24 -1.81
C SER A 83 -15.08 -30.28 -3.14
N GLU A 84 -14.80 -31.49 -3.63
CA GLU A 84 -14.19 -31.69 -4.96
C GLU A 84 -15.06 -31.09 -6.07
N ALA A 85 -16.39 -31.10 -5.91
CA ALA A 85 -17.31 -30.45 -6.82
C ALA A 85 -17.09 -28.93 -6.91
N TYR A 86 -16.85 -28.27 -5.77
CA TYR A 86 -16.51 -26.85 -5.73
C TYR A 86 -15.12 -26.58 -6.31
N LEU A 87 -14.13 -27.43 -6.01
CA LEU A 87 -12.79 -27.29 -6.60
C LEU A 87 -12.82 -27.37 -8.14
N ARG A 88 -13.74 -28.15 -8.72
CA ARG A 88 -13.93 -28.23 -10.17
C ARG A 88 -14.53 -26.98 -10.81
N THR A 89 -15.22 -26.13 -10.05
CA THR A 89 -15.75 -24.86 -10.56
C THR A 89 -14.71 -23.74 -10.55
N LEU A 90 -13.62 -23.90 -9.79
CA LEU A 90 -12.51 -22.95 -9.74
C LEU A 90 -11.65 -23.04 -10.99
N SER A 91 -10.95 -21.94 -11.28
CA SER A 91 -9.92 -21.94 -12.33
C SER A 91 -8.79 -22.94 -12.03
N GLU A 92 -8.16 -23.47 -13.09
CA GLU A 92 -7.01 -24.36 -12.99
C GLU A 92 -5.88 -23.83 -12.08
N PRO A 93 -5.43 -22.56 -12.20
CA PRO A 93 -4.36 -22.05 -11.36
C PRO A 93 -4.74 -22.03 -9.87
N THR A 94 -5.97 -21.61 -9.53
CA THR A 94 -6.45 -21.61 -8.14
C THR A 94 -6.52 -23.01 -7.58
N ARG A 95 -7.09 -23.96 -8.32
CA ARG A 95 -7.20 -25.37 -7.91
C ARG A 95 -5.83 -26.02 -7.70
N ALA A 96 -4.88 -25.79 -8.62
CA ALA A 96 -3.52 -26.30 -8.50
C ALA A 96 -2.83 -25.76 -7.25
N ARG A 97 -3.03 -24.47 -6.95
CA ARG A 97 -2.47 -23.83 -5.76
C ARG A 97 -3.04 -24.39 -4.46
N ILE A 98 -4.35 -24.66 -4.41
CA ILE A 98 -5.00 -25.29 -3.26
C ILE A 98 -4.46 -26.70 -3.05
N ARG A 99 -4.39 -27.53 -4.11
CA ARG A 99 -3.83 -28.90 -4.01
C ARG A 99 -2.40 -28.88 -3.49
N GLN A 100 -1.54 -28.01 -4.05
CA GLN A 100 -0.16 -27.87 -3.60
C GLN A 100 -0.03 -27.53 -2.10
N ARG A 101 -0.93 -26.68 -1.58
CA ARG A 101 -0.95 -26.35 -0.14
C ARG A 101 -1.39 -27.54 0.71
N LEU A 102 -2.35 -28.32 0.23
CA LEU A 102 -2.89 -29.47 0.96
C LEU A 102 -2.01 -30.72 0.91
N GLU A 103 -1.13 -30.82 -0.09
CA GLU A 103 -0.13 -31.88 -0.25
C GLU A 103 1.15 -31.65 0.58
N ARG A 104 1.29 -30.47 1.19
CA ARG A 104 2.43 -30.08 2.03
C ARG A 104 2.23 -30.49 3.49
#